data_AF-A0A1X0T0B5-F1
#
_entry.id   AF-A0A1X0T0B5-F1
#
_cell.length_a   1.000
_cell.length_b   1.000
_cell.length_c   1.000
_cell.angle_alpha   90.00
_cell.angle_beta   90.00
_cell.angle_gamma   90.00
#
_symmetry.space_group_name_H-M   'P 1'
#
loop_
_entity.id
_entity.type
_entity.pdbx_description
1 polymer ?
#
loop_
_entity_poly.entity_id
_entity_poly.type
_entity_poly.pdbx_seq_one_letter_code
_entity_poly.pdbx_strand_id
1 'polypeptide(L)'
;MALAAILLPLSGTLSGCVTNDGIDEALDLEAPVDDAHCQSLLMRPGELVYAQCRLAMRKTYLNDYNARKAVIQSQYGPVTGGFDVALRADAFCNYDESVKQVTLGLSDDVVAENAYQACATTREDLSARFAEATGQPGTILLDAERPTILQQNRAAIGEARVVIKGPPGSVLVTESEVAVQNAPGLLAPAGVIPPAPLGQ
;
A
#
# COMPACT_ATOMS: atom_id res chain seq x y z
N MET A 1 24.84 49.65 -7.39
CA MET A 1 24.85 48.91 -8.66
C MET A 1 25.18 47.46 -8.39
N ALA A 2 24.38 46.58 -8.97
CA ALA A 2 24.57 45.14 -9.21
C ALA A 2 24.56 44.13 -8.03
N LEU A 3 23.41 43.45 -7.94
CA LEU A 3 23.16 42.12 -7.36
C LEU A 3 24.06 41.02 -7.97
N ALA A 4 24.32 39.97 -7.20
CA ALA A 4 24.19 38.58 -7.66
C ALA A 4 24.13 37.62 -6.45
N ALA A 5 22.91 37.33 -5.99
CA ALA A 5 22.61 36.15 -5.21
C ALA A 5 22.46 34.96 -6.18
N ILE A 6 23.29 33.93 -6.04
CA ILE A 6 23.09 32.65 -6.73
C ILE A 6 22.53 31.68 -5.70
N LEU A 7 21.21 31.57 -5.76
CA LEU A 7 20.40 30.48 -5.21
C LEU A 7 20.70 29.20 -6.00
N LEU A 8 21.12 28.15 -5.32
CA LEU A 8 21.09 26.77 -5.83
C LEU A 8 19.98 26.02 -5.09
N PRO A 9 18.81 25.79 -5.71
CA PRO A 9 17.86 24.81 -5.21
C PRO A 9 18.29 23.42 -5.72
N LEU A 10 18.89 22.60 -4.85
CA LEU A 10 18.85 21.14 -5.05
C LEU A 10 17.46 20.66 -4.62
N SER A 11 16.49 20.87 -5.50
CA SER A 11 15.16 20.26 -5.44
C SER A 11 15.04 19.30 -6.62
N GLY A 12 15.77 18.19 -6.52
CA GLY A 12 15.66 17.07 -7.45
C GLY A 12 14.41 16.26 -7.13
N THR A 13 13.36 16.56 -7.90
CA THR A 13 12.20 15.72 -8.21
C THR A 13 12.32 14.23 -7.87
N LEU A 14 11.63 13.80 -6.81
CA LEU A 14 11.04 12.46 -6.71
C LEU A 14 9.52 12.59 -6.57
N SER A 15 8.90 13.42 -7.43
CA SER A 15 7.48 13.29 -7.74
C SER A 15 7.41 12.35 -8.94
N GLY A 16 7.52 11.05 -8.67
CA GLY A 16 7.24 10.03 -9.65
C GLY A 16 5.74 10.01 -9.90
N CYS A 17 5.29 10.66 -10.97
CA CYS A 17 4.03 10.30 -11.59
C CYS A 17 4.17 8.86 -12.07
N VAL A 18 3.75 7.90 -11.25
CA VAL A 18 3.62 6.52 -11.68
C VAL A 18 2.47 6.48 -12.68
N THR A 19 2.80 6.47 -13.97
CA THR A 19 1.88 6.07 -15.03
C THR A 19 1.58 4.58 -14.89
N ASN A 20 0.40 4.11 -15.28
CA ASN A 20 -0.01 2.70 -15.14
C ASN A 20 1.01 1.68 -15.69
N ASP A 21 1.82 2.04 -16.69
CA ASP A 21 2.89 1.19 -17.23
C ASP A 21 4.09 0.99 -16.28
N GLY A 22 4.23 1.81 -15.23
CA GLY A 22 5.37 1.76 -14.28
C GLY A 22 5.14 0.89 -13.04
N ILE A 23 3.91 0.42 -12.80
CA ILE A 23 3.62 -0.46 -11.66
C ILE A 23 4.18 -1.86 -11.93
N ASP A 24 3.97 -2.40 -13.14
CA ASP A 24 4.49 -3.72 -13.53
C ASP A 24 6.02 -3.75 -13.61
N GLU A 25 6.67 -2.63 -13.95
CA GLU A 25 8.14 -2.51 -14.00
C GLU A 25 8.77 -2.29 -12.59
N ALA A 26 8.02 -1.68 -11.66
CA ALA A 26 8.39 -1.63 -10.24
C ALA A 26 8.11 -2.97 -9.54
N LEU A 27 7.05 -3.65 -9.95
CA LEU A 27 6.67 -5.06 -9.88
C LEU A 27 7.67 -6.08 -10.39
N ASP A 28 8.90 -6.21 -9.86
CA ASP A 28 9.67 -7.45 -10.11
C ASP A 28 9.01 -8.63 -9.39
N LEU A 29 7.98 -9.20 -10.04
CA LEU A 29 7.23 -10.35 -9.57
C LEU A 29 8.10 -11.62 -9.54
N GLU A 30 9.19 -11.63 -10.31
CA GLU A 30 10.14 -12.74 -10.44
C GLU A 30 11.33 -12.65 -9.47
N ALA A 31 11.48 -11.54 -8.73
CA ALA A 31 12.51 -11.38 -7.71
C ALA A 31 12.47 -12.55 -6.69
N PRO A 32 13.46 -13.47 -6.69
CA PRO A 32 13.37 -14.73 -5.96
C PRO A 32 13.26 -14.56 -4.44
N VAL A 33 13.73 -13.44 -3.90
CA VAL A 33 13.89 -13.21 -2.46
C VAL A 33 12.54 -12.88 -1.79
N ASP A 34 11.71 -12.09 -2.45
CA ASP A 34 10.40 -11.69 -1.93
C ASP A 34 9.35 -12.79 -2.15
N ASP A 35 9.49 -13.54 -3.24
CA ASP A 35 8.64 -14.70 -3.55
C ASP A 35 8.92 -15.88 -2.62
N ALA A 36 10.20 -16.21 -2.39
CA ALA A 36 10.58 -17.34 -1.55
C ALA A 36 10.15 -17.18 -0.09
N HIS A 37 10.13 -15.97 0.47
CA HIS A 37 9.66 -15.76 1.84
C HIS A 37 8.17 -16.09 1.97
N CYS A 38 7.33 -15.51 1.10
CA CYS A 38 5.88 -15.72 1.15
C CYS A 38 5.50 -17.16 0.78
N GLN A 39 6.19 -17.77 -0.21
CA GLN A 39 6.00 -19.18 -0.55
C GLN A 39 6.49 -20.14 0.53
N SER A 40 7.55 -19.81 1.28
CA SER A 40 8.04 -20.64 2.40
C SER A 40 7.03 -20.73 3.55
N LEU A 41 6.17 -19.73 3.67
CA LEU A 41 5.03 -19.73 4.60
C LEU A 41 3.80 -20.45 4.02
N LEU A 42 3.96 -21.15 2.89
CA LEU A 42 2.93 -21.91 2.16
C LEU A 42 1.79 -21.05 1.60
N MET A 43 1.99 -19.74 1.48
CA MET A 43 1.01 -18.82 0.87
C MET A 43 1.09 -18.91 -0.66
N ARG A 44 -0.05 -18.77 -1.34
CA ARG A 44 -0.14 -18.93 -2.80
C ARG A 44 -0.54 -17.64 -3.52
N PRO A 45 0.00 -17.37 -4.73
CA PRO A 45 -0.55 -16.36 -5.61
C PRO A 45 -2.07 -16.53 -5.78
N GLY A 46 -2.82 -15.43 -5.75
CA GLY A 46 -4.29 -15.44 -5.71
C GLY A 46 -4.92 -15.34 -4.31
N GLU A 47 -4.16 -15.63 -3.25
CA GLU A 47 -4.61 -15.45 -1.88
C GLU A 47 -4.32 -14.02 -1.41
N LEU A 48 -5.30 -13.40 -0.73
CA LEU A 48 -5.12 -12.07 -0.13
C LEU A 48 -3.90 -12.02 0.82
N VAL A 49 -3.66 -13.11 1.55
CA VAL A 49 -2.57 -13.23 2.51
C VAL A 49 -1.20 -13.21 1.80
N TYR A 50 -1.10 -13.81 0.62
CA TYR A 50 0.10 -13.73 -0.22
C TYR A 50 0.35 -12.30 -0.70
N ALA A 51 -0.71 -11.59 -1.10
CA ALA A 51 -0.61 -10.19 -1.50
C ALA A 51 -0.12 -9.29 -0.35
N GLN A 52 -0.71 -9.44 0.83
CA GLN A 52 -0.28 -8.72 2.03
C GLN A 52 1.18 -9.03 2.39
N CYS A 53 1.64 -10.27 2.24
CA CYS A 53 3.02 -10.67 2.50
C CYS A 53 4.03 -10.00 1.53
N ARG A 54 3.79 -10.08 0.21
CA ARG A 54 4.69 -9.49 -0.80
C ARG A 54 4.77 -7.97 -0.67
N LEU A 55 3.64 -7.32 -0.42
CA LEU A 55 3.58 -5.87 -0.25
C LEU A 55 4.20 -5.41 1.08
N ALA A 56 4.10 -6.22 2.15
CA ALA A 56 4.85 -5.97 3.39
C ALA A 56 6.37 -6.03 3.16
N MET A 57 6.85 -6.96 2.32
CA MET A 57 8.27 -7.08 1.96
C MET A 57 8.77 -5.87 1.16
N ARG A 58 7.94 -5.30 0.27
CA ARG A 58 8.21 -4.04 -0.43
C ARG A 58 8.20 -2.81 0.46
N LYS A 59 7.72 -2.94 1.70
CA LYS A 59 7.63 -1.84 2.67
C LYS A 59 6.77 -0.68 2.15
N THR A 60 5.76 -0.95 1.30
CA THR A 60 4.90 0.09 0.71
C THR A 60 4.33 1.02 1.78
N TYR A 61 3.72 0.45 2.84
CA TYR A 61 3.19 1.24 3.95
C TYR A 61 4.26 2.08 4.68
N LEU A 62 5.49 1.58 4.83
CA LEU A 62 6.58 2.29 5.50
C LEU A 62 7.06 3.46 4.66
N ASN A 63 7.14 3.28 3.34
CA ASN A 63 7.51 4.33 2.42
C ASN A 63 6.45 5.44 2.43
N ASP A 64 5.17 5.08 2.40
CA ASP A 64 4.05 6.02 2.47
C ASP A 64 4.03 6.81 3.78
N TYR A 65 4.20 6.11 4.90
CA TYR A 65 4.34 6.72 6.22
C TYR A 65 5.52 7.71 6.27
N ASN A 66 6.70 7.30 5.79
CA ASN A 66 7.90 8.14 5.83
C ASN A 66 7.75 9.37 4.93
N ALA A 67 7.13 9.23 3.75
CA ALA A 67 6.86 10.33 2.83
C ALA A 67 5.91 11.36 3.48
N ARG A 68 4.79 10.90 4.04
CA ARG A 68 3.85 11.76 4.78
C ARG A 68 4.53 12.44 5.98
N LYS A 69 5.29 11.68 6.76
CA LYS A 69 6.03 12.19 7.91
C LYS A 69 6.99 13.30 7.52
N ALA A 70 7.75 13.14 6.43
CA ALA A 70 8.68 14.17 5.96
C ALA A 70 7.96 15.47 5.57
N VAL A 71 6.84 15.37 4.85
CA VAL A 71 6.03 16.52 4.45
C VAL A 71 5.47 17.24 5.68
N ILE A 72 4.82 16.49 6.58
CA ILE A 72 4.25 17.03 7.82
C ILE A 72 5.35 17.68 8.68
N GLN A 73 6.51 17.03 8.81
CA GLN A 73 7.64 17.56 9.58
C GLN A 73 8.13 18.89 9.04
N SER A 74 8.19 19.03 7.70
CA SER A 74 8.63 20.27 7.06
C SER A 74 7.64 21.43 7.23
N GLN A 75 6.34 21.13 7.33
CA GLN A 75 5.29 22.16 7.36
C GLN A 75 4.85 22.54 8.78
N TYR A 76 4.78 21.55 9.68
CA TYR A 76 4.14 21.70 10.98
C TYR A 76 5.08 21.45 12.16
N GLY A 77 6.32 21.06 11.89
CA GLY A 77 7.33 20.78 12.91
C GLY A 77 7.40 19.31 13.34
N PRO A 78 8.11 18.99 14.43
CA PRO A 78 8.51 17.62 14.74
C PRO A 78 7.34 16.63 14.93
N VAL A 79 7.29 15.60 14.09
CA VAL A 79 6.40 14.43 14.25
C VAL A 79 7.08 13.43 15.18
N THR A 80 6.69 13.44 16.47
CA THR A 80 7.30 12.61 17.53
C THR A 80 6.24 12.05 18.49
N GLY A 81 6.63 11.09 19.33
CA GLY A 81 5.77 10.55 20.39
C GLY A 81 4.44 10.00 19.88
N GLY A 82 3.34 10.37 20.55
CA GLY A 82 1.99 9.91 20.20
C GLY A 82 1.56 10.34 18.79
N PHE A 83 2.05 11.48 18.28
CA PHE A 83 1.74 11.92 16.92
C PHE A 83 2.37 11.02 15.86
N ASP A 84 3.62 10.59 16.08
CA ASP A 84 4.30 9.65 15.19
C ASP A 84 3.62 8.27 15.14
N VAL A 85 3.18 7.79 16.31
CA VAL A 85 2.44 6.53 16.44
C VAL A 85 1.09 6.61 15.69
N ALA A 86 0.34 7.70 15.88
CA ALA A 86 -0.95 7.89 15.21
C ALA A 86 -0.79 8.02 13.69
N LEU A 87 0.24 8.73 13.22
CA LEU A 87 0.51 8.86 11.78
C LEU A 87 0.83 7.50 11.15
N ARG A 88 1.61 6.67 11.85
CA ARG A 88 1.91 5.31 11.41
C ARG A 88 0.67 4.42 11.41
N ALA A 89 -0.19 4.53 12.42
CA ALA A 89 -1.42 3.76 12.52
C ALA A 89 -2.40 4.10 11.38
N ASP A 90 -2.56 5.39 11.07
CA ASP A 90 -3.38 5.84 9.94
C ASP A 90 -2.81 5.35 8.59
N ALA A 91 -1.50 5.48 8.37
CA ALA A 91 -0.86 4.97 7.15
C ALA A 91 -1.05 3.44 7.00
N PHE A 92 -0.87 2.68 8.08
CA PHE A 92 -1.09 1.23 8.06
C PHE A 92 -2.55 0.86 7.79
N CYS A 93 -3.51 1.55 8.43
CA CYS A 93 -4.93 1.30 8.22
C CYS A 93 -5.31 1.50 6.73
N ASN A 94 -4.89 2.63 6.15
CA ASN A 94 -5.24 2.97 4.77
C ASN A 94 -4.67 1.94 3.78
N TYR A 95 -3.44 1.49 4.01
CA TYR A 95 -2.84 0.41 3.25
C TYR A 95 -3.61 -0.92 3.41
N ASP A 96 -3.91 -1.35 4.64
CA ASP A 96 -4.59 -2.62 4.91
C ASP A 96 -6.01 -2.65 4.32
N GLU A 97 -6.78 -1.56 4.49
CA GLU A 97 -8.13 -1.43 3.93
C GLU A 97 -8.13 -1.34 2.39
N SER A 98 -7.11 -0.72 1.81
CA SER A 98 -6.93 -0.69 0.35
C SER A 98 -6.68 -2.09 -0.20
N VAL A 99 -5.80 -2.86 0.44
CA VAL A 99 -5.45 -4.22 0.00
C VAL A 99 -6.62 -5.20 0.20
N LYS A 100 -7.40 -5.10 1.29
CA LYS A 100 -8.56 -5.98 1.54
C LYS A 100 -9.63 -5.96 0.45
N GLN A 101 -9.80 -4.82 -0.20
CA GLN A 101 -10.96 -4.57 -1.07
C GLN A 101 -10.67 -4.84 -2.54
N VAL A 102 -9.44 -5.21 -2.91
CA VAL A 102 -9.05 -5.42 -4.31
C VAL A 102 -9.75 -6.59 -5.00
N THR A 103 -10.30 -7.54 -4.25
CA THR A 103 -11.06 -8.68 -4.78
C THR A 103 -12.54 -8.37 -5.02
N LEU A 104 -13.01 -7.15 -4.72
CA LEU A 104 -14.44 -6.78 -4.82
C LEU A 104 -14.89 -6.39 -6.24
N GLY A 105 -13.97 -6.35 -7.22
CA GLY A 105 -14.31 -5.97 -8.60
C GLY A 105 -14.76 -4.52 -8.80
N LEU A 106 -14.53 -3.66 -7.79
CA LEU A 106 -14.83 -2.23 -7.84
C LEU A 106 -13.69 -1.46 -8.52
N SER A 107 -13.97 -0.27 -9.03
CA SER A 107 -12.95 0.64 -9.56
C SER A 107 -12.03 1.14 -8.44
N ASP A 108 -10.75 1.37 -8.76
CA ASP A 108 -9.74 1.79 -7.78
C ASP A 108 -10.08 3.10 -7.05
N ASP A 109 -10.77 4.04 -7.69
CA ASP A 109 -11.23 5.27 -7.02
C ASP A 109 -12.26 5.00 -5.91
N VAL A 110 -13.20 4.09 -6.17
CA VAL A 110 -14.22 3.68 -5.18
C VAL A 110 -13.55 2.94 -4.04
N VAL A 111 -12.62 2.03 -4.34
CA VAL A 111 -11.88 1.28 -3.33
C VAL A 111 -11.01 2.21 -2.48
N ALA A 112 -10.33 3.18 -3.10
CA ALA A 112 -9.48 4.14 -2.41
C ALA A 112 -10.26 5.04 -1.46
N GLU A 113 -11.45 5.52 -1.87
CA GLU A 113 -12.33 6.30 -1.02
C GLU A 113 -12.92 5.43 0.10
N ASN A 114 -13.34 4.19 -0.17
CA ASN A 114 -13.81 3.28 0.87
C ASN A 114 -12.74 2.99 1.93
N ALA A 115 -11.49 2.74 1.51
CA ALA A 115 -10.37 2.55 2.42
C ALA A 115 -10.11 3.81 3.26
N TYR A 116 -10.19 4.99 2.64
CA TYR A 116 -10.11 6.26 3.36
C TYR A 116 -11.21 6.36 4.43
N GLN A 117 -12.46 6.06 4.09
CA GLN A 117 -13.58 6.13 5.03
C GLN A 117 -13.52 5.09 6.14
N ALA A 118 -13.06 3.87 5.85
CA ALA A 118 -12.91 2.79 6.83
C ALA A 118 -11.91 3.18 7.96
N CYS A 119 -10.95 4.05 7.65
CA CYS A 119 -9.95 4.54 8.58
C CYS A 119 -10.34 5.84 9.32
N ALA A 120 -11.63 6.19 9.39
CA ALA A 120 -12.09 7.42 10.04
C ALA A 120 -11.64 7.52 11.51
N THR A 121 -11.79 6.46 12.30
CA THR A 121 -11.42 6.47 13.73
C THR A 121 -9.91 6.61 13.95
N THR A 122 -9.06 5.97 13.14
CA THR A 122 -7.60 6.19 13.23
C THR A 122 -7.24 7.62 12.85
N ARG A 123 -7.97 8.21 11.91
CA ARG A 123 -7.75 9.58 11.46
C ARG A 123 -8.24 10.62 12.48
N GLU A 124 -9.26 10.31 13.26
CA GLU A 124 -9.69 11.12 14.40
C GLU A 124 -8.60 11.19 15.48
N ASP A 125 -7.97 10.06 15.82
CA ASP A 125 -6.82 10.07 16.76
C ASP A 125 -5.63 10.85 16.17
N LEU A 126 -5.29 10.64 14.89
CA LEU A 126 -4.27 11.43 14.20
C LEU A 126 -4.53 12.94 14.27
N SER A 127 -5.78 13.35 14.01
CA SER A 127 -6.23 14.74 14.09
C SER A 127 -6.07 15.31 15.50
N ALA A 128 -6.42 14.53 16.53
CA ALA A 128 -6.24 14.92 17.93
C ALA A 128 -4.76 15.07 18.31
N ARG A 129 -3.90 14.11 17.91
CA ARG A 129 -2.46 14.15 18.18
C ARG A 129 -1.76 15.28 17.45
N PHE A 130 -2.18 15.59 16.23
CA PHE A 130 -1.70 16.76 15.51
C PHE A 130 -2.04 18.05 16.25
N ALA A 131 -3.27 18.19 16.72
CA ALA A 131 -3.69 19.38 17.46
C ALA A 131 -2.93 19.53 18.77
N GLU A 132 -2.71 18.42 19.49
CA GLU A 132 -1.89 18.38 20.70
C GLU A 132 -0.43 18.81 20.43
N ALA A 133 0.17 18.31 19.33
CA ALA A 133 1.58 18.55 19.02
C ALA A 133 1.87 19.95 18.44
N THR A 134 0.90 20.53 17.72
CA THR A 134 1.14 21.75 16.90
C THR A 134 0.34 22.96 17.38
N GLY A 135 -0.69 22.76 18.20
CA GLY A 135 -1.66 23.78 18.58
C GLY A 135 -2.61 24.21 17.45
N GLN A 136 -2.54 23.56 16.28
CA GLN A 136 -3.40 23.86 15.13
C GLN A 136 -4.64 22.96 15.11
N PRO A 137 -5.76 23.39 14.52
CA PRO A 137 -6.91 22.51 14.31
C PRO A 137 -6.54 21.28 13.47
N GLY A 138 -6.90 20.08 13.94
CA GLY A 138 -6.61 18.83 13.24
C GLY A 138 -7.19 18.74 11.82
N THR A 139 -8.27 19.47 11.54
CA THR A 139 -8.85 19.57 10.18
C THR A 139 -7.85 20.12 9.15
N ILE A 140 -6.90 20.97 9.56
CA ILE A 140 -5.84 21.48 8.67
C ILE A 140 -5.00 20.33 8.13
N LEU A 141 -4.61 19.39 8.99
CA LEU A 141 -3.87 18.20 8.57
C LEU A 141 -4.74 17.31 7.68
N LEU A 142 -6.00 17.07 8.07
CA LEU A 142 -6.87 16.15 7.34
C LEU A 142 -7.15 16.63 5.91
N ASP A 143 -7.42 17.93 5.74
CA ASP A 143 -7.69 18.52 4.43
C ASP A 143 -6.43 18.50 3.55
N ALA A 144 -5.26 18.77 4.14
CA ALA A 144 -3.98 18.75 3.43
C ALA A 144 -3.56 17.34 2.99
N GLU A 145 -3.78 16.34 3.84
CA GLU A 145 -3.31 14.97 3.61
C GLU A 145 -4.25 14.13 2.73
N ARG A 146 -5.55 14.47 2.66
CA ARG A 146 -6.54 13.64 1.96
C ARG A 146 -6.16 13.31 0.51
N PRO A 147 -5.74 14.26 -0.35
CA PRO A 147 -5.33 13.94 -1.72
C PRO A 147 -4.19 12.92 -1.79
N THR A 148 -3.20 13.07 -0.91
CA THR A 148 -2.04 12.18 -0.80
C THR A 148 -2.46 10.78 -0.38
N ILE A 149 -3.30 10.67 0.66
CA ILE A 149 -3.79 9.37 1.14
C ILE A 149 -4.57 8.65 0.04
N LEU A 150 -5.47 9.33 -0.67
CA LEU A 150 -6.23 8.72 -1.77
C LEU A 150 -5.32 8.27 -2.92
N GLN A 151 -4.24 9.01 -3.21
CA GLN A 151 -3.23 8.59 -4.17
C GLN A 151 -2.50 7.32 -3.73
N GLN A 152 -2.06 7.27 -2.46
CA GLN A 152 -1.38 6.10 -1.88
C GLN A 152 -2.29 4.87 -1.85
N ASN A 153 -3.56 5.04 -1.51
CA ASN A 153 -4.56 3.97 -1.54
C ASN A 153 -4.66 3.36 -2.94
N ARG A 154 -4.79 4.19 -3.99
CA ARG A 154 -4.80 3.73 -5.38
C ARG A 154 -3.53 2.98 -5.77
N ALA A 155 -2.36 3.47 -5.34
CA ALA A 155 -1.10 2.80 -5.60
C ALA A 155 -1.07 1.40 -4.94
N ALA A 156 -1.45 1.31 -3.67
CA ALA A 156 -1.53 0.04 -2.94
C ALA A 156 -2.52 -0.94 -3.57
N ILE A 157 -3.67 -0.45 -4.07
CA ILE A 157 -4.65 -1.27 -4.80
C ILE A 157 -4.03 -1.82 -6.09
N GLY A 158 -3.37 -0.96 -6.88
CA GLY A 158 -2.68 -1.37 -8.11
C GLY A 158 -1.62 -2.44 -7.84
N GLU A 159 -0.74 -2.21 -6.86
CA GLU A 159 0.28 -3.19 -6.46
C GLU A 159 -0.36 -4.51 -6.02
N ALA A 160 -1.41 -4.46 -5.18
CA ALA A 160 -2.10 -5.66 -4.70
C ALA A 160 -2.77 -6.45 -5.82
N ARG A 161 -3.41 -5.80 -6.80
CA ARG A 161 -4.01 -6.48 -7.95
C ARG A 161 -2.96 -7.19 -8.80
N VAL A 162 -1.81 -6.56 -9.02
CA VAL A 162 -0.68 -7.16 -9.76
C VAL A 162 -0.15 -8.39 -9.01
N VAL A 163 0.05 -8.28 -7.70
CA VAL A 163 0.51 -9.41 -6.88
C VAL A 163 -0.50 -10.55 -6.81
N ILE A 164 -1.80 -10.25 -6.72
CA ILE A 164 -2.88 -11.26 -6.68
C ILE A 164 -2.98 -12.03 -7.99
N LYS A 165 -2.79 -11.38 -9.14
CA LYS A 165 -2.73 -12.05 -10.45
C LYS A 165 -1.52 -13.00 -10.54
N GLY A 166 -0.41 -12.67 -9.87
CA GLY A 166 0.82 -13.48 -9.90
C GLY A 166 1.53 -13.44 -11.26
N PRO A 167 2.69 -14.12 -11.39
CA PRO A 167 3.48 -14.11 -12.62
C PRO A 167 2.77 -14.83 -13.79
N PRO A 168 3.09 -14.49 -15.06
CA PRO A 168 2.52 -15.18 -16.22
C PRO A 168 2.70 -16.71 -16.14
N GLY A 169 1.60 -17.46 -16.10
CA GLY A 169 1.60 -18.92 -15.88
C GLY A 169 1.20 -19.35 -14.47
N SER A 170 0.88 -18.41 -13.57
CA SER A 170 0.13 -18.67 -12.34
C SER A 170 -1.28 -19.22 -12.66
N VAL A 171 -1.83 -20.06 -11.77
CA VAL A 171 -3.06 -20.82 -11.99
C VAL A 171 -4.34 -19.94 -12.06
N LEU A 172 -4.26 -18.64 -11.75
CA LEU A 172 -5.39 -17.72 -11.78
C LEU A 172 -5.08 -16.56 -12.70
N VAL A 173 -5.68 -16.58 -13.89
CA VAL A 173 -5.37 -15.61 -14.94
C VAL A 173 -6.41 -14.48 -14.96
N THR A 174 -7.55 -14.65 -14.27
CA THR A 174 -8.67 -13.71 -14.31
C THR A 174 -9.22 -13.32 -12.94
N GLU A 175 -9.71 -12.08 -12.82
CA GLU A 175 -10.37 -11.58 -11.60
C GLU A 175 -11.58 -12.45 -11.19
N SER A 176 -12.26 -13.04 -12.17
CA SER A 176 -13.34 -14.01 -12.00
C SER A 176 -12.89 -15.31 -11.34
N GLU A 177 -11.69 -15.82 -11.61
CA GLU A 177 -11.17 -17.04 -11.00
C GLU A 177 -10.74 -16.80 -9.54
N VAL A 178 -10.16 -15.62 -9.26
CA VAL A 178 -9.83 -15.19 -7.89
C VAL A 178 -11.09 -15.04 -7.02
N ALA A 179 -12.17 -14.49 -7.59
CA ALA A 179 -13.44 -14.33 -6.88
C ALA A 179 -14.11 -15.69 -6.56
N VAL A 180 -14.01 -16.67 -7.46
CA VAL A 180 -14.57 -18.01 -7.27
C VAL A 180 -13.79 -18.80 -6.21
N GLN A 181 -12.47 -18.66 -6.17
CA GLN A 181 -11.63 -19.43 -5.25
C GLN A 181 -11.69 -18.94 -3.79
N ASN A 182 -11.98 -17.64 -3.59
CA ASN A 182 -12.14 -17.03 -2.26
C ASN A 182 -13.60 -17.07 -1.75
N ALA A 183 -14.53 -17.69 -2.49
CA ALA A 183 -15.90 -17.86 -2.04
C ALA A 183 -15.99 -18.89 -0.89
N PRO A 184 -16.66 -18.59 0.23
CA PRO A 184 -16.79 -19.54 1.34
C PRO A 184 -17.54 -20.79 0.89
N GLY A 185 -16.86 -21.95 0.86
CA GLY A 185 -17.48 -23.26 0.69
C GLY A 185 -17.18 -24.02 -0.60
N LEU A 186 -16.24 -23.57 -1.45
CA LEU A 186 -15.81 -24.35 -2.62
C LEU A 186 -14.52 -25.14 -2.33
N LEU A 187 -14.60 -26.46 -2.50
CA LEU A 187 -13.44 -27.36 -2.45
C LEU A 187 -12.49 -27.03 -3.61
N ALA A 188 -11.19 -27.05 -3.32
CA ALA A 188 -10.14 -26.86 -4.32
C ALA A 188 -10.36 -27.81 -5.52
N PRO A 189 -10.16 -27.33 -6.76
CA PRO A 189 -10.34 -28.17 -7.95
C PRO A 189 -9.42 -29.39 -7.88
N ALA A 190 -10.00 -30.56 -8.13
CA ALA A 190 -9.29 -31.83 -8.19
C ALA A 190 -8.28 -31.81 -9.36
N GLY A 191 -7.00 -31.68 -9.04
CA GLY A 191 -5.96 -31.68 -10.07
C GLY A 191 -4.51 -31.50 -9.60
N VAL A 192 -4.26 -31.04 -8.38
CA VAL A 192 -2.88 -30.80 -7.92
C VAL A 192 -2.47 -31.86 -6.91
N ILE A 193 -2.07 -33.03 -7.41
CA ILE A 193 -1.21 -33.94 -6.64
C ILE A 193 0.19 -33.30 -6.65
N PRO A 194 0.75 -32.88 -5.50
CA PRO A 194 2.14 -32.43 -5.48
C PRO A 194 3.04 -33.60 -5.90
N PRO A 195 4.10 -33.38 -6.71
CA PRO A 195 5.06 -34.44 -7.01
C PRO A 195 5.61 -34.98 -5.68
N ALA A 196 5.59 -36.31 -5.55
CA ALA A 196 6.07 -36.99 -4.36
C ALA A 196 7.49 -36.53 -4.02
N PRO A 197 7.83 -36.35 -2.72
CA PRO A 197 9.19 -36.01 -2.34
C PRO A 197 10.11 -37.15 -2.79
N LEU A 198 11.14 -36.81 -3.57
CA LEU A 198 12.25 -37.71 -3.86
C LEU A 198 12.96 -38.01 -2.53
N GLY A 199 12.59 -39.12 -1.91
CA GLY A 199 13.32 -39.71 -0.81
C GLY A 199 14.69 -40.20 -1.29
N GLN A 200 15.73 -39.84 -0.53
CA GLN A 200 17.06 -40.43 -0.60
C GLN A 200 17.05 -41.89 -0.12
#